data_AF-A0A4Y9LAD0-F1
#
_entry.id   AF-A0A4Y9LAD0-F1
#
_cell.length_a   1.000
_cell.length_b   1.000
_cell.length_c   1.000
_cell.angle_alpha   90.00
_cell.angle_beta   90.00
_cell.angle_gamma   90.00
#
_symmetry.space_group_name_H-M   'P 1'
#
loop_
_entity.id
_entity.type
_entity.pdbx_description
1 polymer ?
#
loop_
_entity_poly.entity_id
_entity_poly.type
_entity_poly.pdbx_seq_one_letter_code
_entity_poly.pdbx_strand_id
1 'polypeptide(L)' 'MSQTPSTAIAVIGIDIGKNSFHVVGHDTRGTIVLRQKWSRGQVEARLANMPPCLIGMEACVGAHHLSRRLASLG' A
#
# COMPACT_ATOMS: atom_id res chain seq x y z
N MET A 1 22.75 21.19 6.20
CA MET A 1 21.68 20.36 6.79
C MET A 1 21.27 19.34 5.74
N SER A 2 21.92 18.19 5.73
CA SER A 2 21.70 17.17 4.71
C SER A 2 20.37 16.45 4.97
N GLN A 3 19.40 16.61 4.08
CA GLN A 3 18.22 15.77 4.07
C GLN A 3 18.65 14.35 3.68
N THR A 4 18.67 13.44 4.65
CA THR A 4 18.70 12.00 4.35
C THR A 4 17.47 11.70 3.49
N PRO A 5 17.58 11.08 2.30
CA PRO A 5 16.38 10.71 1.55
C PRO A 5 15.59 9.74 2.42
N SER A 6 14.41 10.16 2.84
CA SER A 6 13.51 9.29 3.60
C SER A 6 13.02 8.21 2.64
N THR A 7 13.57 7.00 2.76
CA THR A 7 13.08 5.78 2.09
C THR A 7 11.69 5.37 2.60
N ALA A 8 11.05 6.17 3.46
CA ALA A 8 9.72 5.91 3.97
C ALA A 8 8.69 5.99 2.83
N ILE A 9 7.84 4.97 2.76
CA ILE A 9 6.73 4.90 1.83
C ILE A 9 5.71 5.97 2.26
N ALA A 10 5.45 6.94 1.38
CA ALA A 10 4.47 8.00 1.61
C ALA A 10 3.12 7.68 0.97
N VAL A 11 3.15 7.01 -0.19
CA VAL A 11 1.94 6.65 -0.96
C VAL A 11 2.04 5.21 -1.44
N ILE A 12 0.94 4.46 -1.39
CA ILE A 12 0.82 3.13 -1.96
C ILE A 12 -0.32 3.09 -2.97
N GLY A 13 -0.05 2.57 -4.16
CA GLY A 13 -1.05 2.11 -5.12
C GLY A 13 -1.28 0.61 -5.01
N ILE A 14 -2.54 0.18 -4.99
CA ILE A 14 -2.96 -1.22 -4.95
C ILE A 14 -3.87 -1.52 -6.14
N ASP A 15 -3.43 -2.46 -6.98
CA ASP A 15 -4.22 -3.09 -8.04
C ASP A 15 -4.74 -4.45 -7.55
N ILE A 16 -6.06 -4.70 -7.68
CA ILE A 16 -6.78 -5.74 -6.96
C ILE A 16 -7.21 -6.86 -7.90
N GLY A 17 -6.48 -7.97 -7.86
CA GLY A 17 -6.90 -9.23 -8.45
C GLY A 17 -7.68 -10.12 -7.47
N LYS A 18 -8.27 -11.21 -7.99
CA LYS A 18 -9.06 -12.17 -7.19
C LYS A 18 -8.29 -12.74 -5.98
N ASN A 19 -7.04 -13.15 -6.24
CA ASN A 19 -6.17 -13.80 -5.24
C ASN A 19 -4.81 -13.11 -5.09
N SER A 20 -4.56 -12.07 -5.89
CA SER A 20 -3.27 -11.39 -5.94
C SER A 20 -3.43 -9.90 -6.06
N PHE A 21 -2.57 -9.16 -5.38
CA PHE A 21 -2.59 -7.72 -5.28
C PHE A 21 -1.24 -7.20 -5.75
N HIS A 22 -1.24 -6.32 -6.74
CA HIS A 22 -0.04 -5.65 -7.18
C HIS A 22 0.10 -4.34 -6.39
N VAL A 23 1.22 -4.19 -5.69
CA VAL A 23 1.45 -3.08 -4.76
C VAL A 23 2.67 -2.31 -5.19
N VAL A 24 2.49 -1.00 -5.35
CA VAL A 24 3.56 -0.06 -5.69
C VAL A 24 3.59 1.04 -4.64
N GLY A 25 4.73 1.21 -3.96
CA GLY A 25 4.93 2.26 -2.97
C GLY A 25 5.90 3.32 -3.48
N HIS A 26 5.54 4.58 -3.26
CA HIS A 26 6.34 5.74 -3.60
C HIS A 26 6.79 6.48 -2.34
N ASP A 27 8.00 7.01 -2.36
CA ASP A 27 8.46 7.98 -1.36
C ASP A 27 7.79 9.35 -1.57
N THR A 28 8.11 10.32 -0.73
CA THR A 28 7.60 11.70 -0.82
C THR A 28 7.98 12.43 -2.11
N ARG A 29 8.98 11.94 -2.85
CA ARG A 29 9.45 12.50 -4.13
C ARG A 29 8.84 11.79 -5.34
N GLY A 30 7.96 10.81 -5.11
CA GLY A 30 7.36 9.99 -6.16
C GLY A 30 8.28 8.87 -6.66
N THR A 31 9.42 8.61 -6.03
CA THR A 31 10.32 7.51 -6.40
C THR A 31 9.71 6.18 -5.98
N ILE A 32 9.70 5.19 -6.86
CA ILE A 32 9.26 3.82 -6.51
C ILE A 32 10.28 3.22 -5.53
N VAL A 33 9.84 2.96 -4.30
CA VAL A 33 10.63 2.30 -3.25
C VAL A 33 10.09 0.91 -2.89
N LEU A 34 8.89 0.58 -3.37
CA LEU A 34 8.28 -0.74 -3.23
C LEU A 34 7.58 -1.14 -4.54
N ARG A 35 7.82 -2.36 -5.02
CA ARG A 35 7.05 -2.96 -6.11
C ARG A 35 6.96 -4.47 -5.90
N GLN A 36 5.81 -4.94 -5.43
CA GLN A 36 5.63 -6.34 -5.04
C GLN A 36 4.25 -6.87 -5.45
N LYS A 37 4.13 -8.20 -5.48
CA LYS A 37 2.86 -8.89 -5.61
C LYS A 37 2.57 -9.65 -4.32
N TRP A 38 1.42 -9.41 -3.72
CA TRP A 38 1.00 -10.01 -2.46
C TRP A 38 -0.25 -10.87 -2.64
N SER A 39 -0.42 -11.86 -1.77
CA SER A 39 -1.68 -12.57 -1.62
C SER A 39 -2.67 -11.78 -0.76
N ARG A 40 -3.96 -12.16 -0.80
CA ARG A 40 -5.00 -11.52 0.01
C ARG A 40 -4.66 -11.44 1.51
N GLY A 41 -4.14 -12.52 2.08
CA GLY A 41 -3.76 -12.56 3.51
C GLY A 41 -2.51 -11.72 3.82
N GLN A 42 -1.64 -11.51 2.83
CA GLN A 42 -0.43 -10.70 3.01
C GLN A 42 -0.72 -9.21 3.01
N VAL A 43 -1.73 -8.74 2.26
CA VAL A 43 -2.05 -7.31 2.13
C VAL A 43 -2.35 -6.69 3.50
N GLU A 44 -3.31 -7.25 4.24
CA GLU A 44 -3.70 -6.73 5.55
C GLU A 44 -2.54 -6.80 6.55
N ALA A 45 -1.87 -7.95 6.65
CA ALA A 45 -0.77 -8.15 7.59
C ALA A 45 0.42 -7.22 7.30
N ARG A 46 0.75 -6.97 6.04
CA ARG A 46 1.88 -6.09 5.68
C ARG A 46 1.54 -4.63 5.86
N LEU A 47 0.33 -4.21 5.49
CA LEU A 47 -0.11 -2.82 5.67
C LEU A 47 -0.24 -2.47 7.16
N ALA A 48 -0.71 -3.39 8.01
CA ALA A 48 -0.77 -3.19 9.46
C ALA A 48 0.59 -2.94 10.13
N ASN A 49 1.68 -3.43 9.53
CA ASN A 49 3.04 -3.28 10.06
C ASN A 49 3.84 -2.19 9.34
N MET A 50 3.21 -1.41 8.46
CA MET A 50 3.84 -0.33 7.74
C MET A 50 3.58 1.01 8.45
N PRO A 51 4.51 1.99 8.39
CA PRO A 51 4.20 3.35 8.82
C PRO A 51 2.96 3.90 8.09
N PRO A 52 2.18 4.79 8.73
CA PRO A 52 1.02 5.41 8.10
C PRO A 52 1.39 6.06 6.77
N CYS A 53 0.61 5.75 5.73
CA CYS A 53 0.82 6.25 4.38
C CYS A 53 -0.53 6.39 3.66
N LEU A 54 -0.55 7.21 2.60
CA LEU A 54 -1.73 7.36 1.77
C LEU A 54 -1.90 6.13 0.88
N ILE A 55 -3.08 5.50 0.91
CA ILE A 55 -3.38 4.33 0.09
C ILE A 55 -4.38 4.72 -1.00
N GLY A 56 -3.96 4.60 -2.26
CA GLY A 56 -4.83 4.57 -3.42
C GLY A 56 -5.11 3.12 -3.84
N MET A 57 -6.37 2.78 -4.10
CA MET A 57 -6.74 1.44 -4.55
C MET A 57 -7.57 1.51 -5.84
N GLU A 58 -7.35 0.55 -6.73
CA GLU A 58 -8.20 0.31 -7.90
C GLU A 58 -9.66 0.09 -7.46
N ALA A 59 -10.60 0.67 -8.21
CA ALA A 59 -12.02 0.46 -8.00
C ALA A 59 -12.44 -0.89 -8.61
N CYS A 60 -12.76 -1.86 -7.76
CA CYS A 60 -13.30 -3.16 -8.16
C CYS A 60 -14.31 -3.68 -7.14
N VAL A 61 -15.00 -4.79 -7.43
CA VAL A 61 -16.00 -5.40 -6.52
C VAL A 61 -15.41 -5.73 -5.13
N GLY A 62 -14.11 -6.02 -5.05
CA GLY A 62 -13.40 -6.30 -3.80
C GLY A 62 -12.89 -5.06 -3.06
N ALA A 63 -12.85 -3.90 -3.71
CA ALA A 63 -12.19 -2.70 -3.19
C ALA A 63 -12.85 -2.18 -1.91
N HIS A 64 -14.18 -2.11 -1.87
CA HIS A 64 -14.89 -1.63 -0.67
C HIS A 64 -14.68 -2.53 0.55
N HIS A 65 -14.63 -3.85 0.34
CA HIS A 65 -14.37 -4.78 1.44
C HIS A 65 -12.92 -4.61 1.96
N LEU A 66 -11.95 -4.49 1.07
CA LEU A 66 -10.56 -4.24 1.46
C LEU A 66 -10.41 -2.89 2.18
N SER A 67 -10.99 -1.81 1.63
CA SER A 67 -10.96 -0.46 2.22
C SER A 67 -11.43 -0.47 3.67
N ARG A 68 -12.57 -1.12 3.98
CA ARG A 68 -13.08 -1.20 5.36
C ARG A 68 -12.13 -1.92 6.31
N ARG A 69 -11.47 -2.99 5.84
CA ARG A 69 -10.48 -3.69 6.66
C ARG A 69 -9.25 -2.84 6.91
N LEU A 70 -8.73 -2.15 5.90
CA LEU A 70 -7.58 -1.28 6.06
C LEU A 70 -7.89 -0.10 6.99
N ALA A 71 -9.06 0.53 6.86
CA ALA A 71 -9.49 1.60 7.75
C ALA A 71 -9.63 1.16 9.23
N SER A 72 -9.78 -0.14 9.50
CA SER A 72 -9.82 -0.66 10.87
C SER A 72 -8.45 -0.81 11.52
N LEU A 73 -7.35 -0.67 10.76
CA LEU A 73 -5.98 -0.80 11.25
C LEU A 73 -5.40 0.49 11.85
N GLY A 74 -6.07 1.64 11.63
CA GLY A 74 -5.60 2.98 12.01
C GLY A 74 -5.10 3.77 10.80
#